data_AF-A0A0K9XDR5-F1
#
_entry.id   AF-A0A0K9XDR5-F1
#
_cell.length_a   1.000
_cell.length_b   1.000
_cell.length_c   1.000
_cell.angle_alpha   90.00
_cell.angle_beta   90.00
_cell.angle_gamma   90.00
#
_symmetry.space_group_name_H-M   'P 1'
#
loop_
_entity.id
_entity.type
_entity.pdbx_description
1 polymer ?
#
loop_
_entity_poly.entity_id
_entity_poly.type
_entity_poly.pdbx_seq_one_letter_code
_entity_poly.pdbx_strand_id
1 'polypeptide(L)'
;MTEAAAPGFARAREAVLGRVDATAAAVGDRFPLHAGPADGRWTTTRRGSWTGGFWAGLLWIAAEASGHPADLRRARTVTARLLERAHDDTDTRAMTFWYGAAQGRLRCGDLDAARVARAGAEALAAAAHPRHGVVPAGTALGRGARGANELTVDAAAALVALLAWAGREQLARRQADMVRDRCLDPGGRVRAAVPLDGPARDTPPGEWARGQAWGVLALATAARTLPGGDYRQAALLAADHWLDRTGEAVPPWSFRDPDGPRDTSAAAIAAQALLDLAGITPGPRGDSLAGAATGLLHRLVSGHLTTTGRLLDGCYDMASGTAVAHELVWGDHFLLSALQSLAARR
;
A
#
# COMPACT_ATOMS: atom_id res chain seq x y z
N MET A 1 3.60 -10.09 24.99
CA MET A 1 4.68 -9.18 25.39
C MET A 1 4.23 -7.76 25.18
N THR A 2 3.76 -7.09 26.23
CA THR A 2 3.68 -5.63 26.27
C THR A 2 5.08 -5.11 26.53
N GLU A 3 5.86 -4.98 25.45
CA GLU A 3 7.19 -4.41 25.53
C GLU A 3 7.04 -2.89 25.62
N ALA A 4 7.48 -2.31 26.72
CA ALA A 4 7.87 -0.91 26.75
C ALA A 4 8.88 -0.71 25.61
N ALA A 5 8.37 -0.26 24.45
CA ALA A 5 9.06 -0.03 23.18
C ALA A 5 10.35 -0.83 22.99
N ALA A 6 10.34 -1.86 22.15
CA ALA A 6 11.56 -2.34 21.51
C ALA A 6 12.37 -1.09 21.05
N PRO A 7 13.51 -0.75 21.69
CA PRO A 7 14.20 0.52 21.47
C PRO A 7 14.57 0.75 20.00
N GLY A 8 14.59 -0.33 19.22
CA GLY A 8 14.81 -0.33 17.78
C GLY A 8 13.72 0.36 16.95
N PHE A 9 12.43 0.37 17.33
CA PHE A 9 11.37 0.91 16.46
C PHE A 9 11.35 2.44 16.39
N ALA A 10 11.60 3.12 17.51
CA ALA A 10 11.73 4.58 17.51
C ALA A 10 12.92 5.00 16.64
N ARG A 11 14.08 4.34 16.84
CA ARG A 11 15.28 4.57 16.04
C ARG A 11 15.09 4.22 14.55
N ALA A 12 14.37 3.15 14.25
CA ALA A 12 14.03 2.77 12.87
C ALA A 12 13.19 3.84 12.18
N ARG A 13 12.17 4.36 12.89
CA ARG A 13 11.34 5.47 12.39
C ARG A 13 12.18 6.72 12.11
N GLU A 14 13.07 7.09 13.02
CA GLU A 14 13.98 8.21 12.85
C GLU A 14 14.93 8.00 11.66
N ALA A 15 15.47 6.80 11.50
CA ALA A 15 16.34 6.46 10.37
C ALA A 15 15.59 6.58 9.02
N VAL A 16 14.37 6.05 8.93
CA VAL A 16 13.54 6.15 7.71
C VAL A 16 13.16 7.61 7.43
N LEU A 17 12.84 8.42 8.45
CA LEU A 17 12.61 9.86 8.27
C LEU A 17 13.88 10.58 7.75
N GLY A 18 15.06 10.26 8.30
CA GLY A 18 16.32 10.75 7.76
C GLY A 18 16.58 10.31 6.31
N ARG A 19 16.16 9.08 5.95
CA ARG A 19 16.21 8.61 4.55
C ARG A 19 15.27 9.40 3.64
N VAL A 20 14.11 9.84 4.12
CA VAL A 20 13.21 10.72 3.36
C VAL A 20 13.90 12.05 3.06
N ASP A 21 14.56 12.67 4.04
CA ASP A 21 15.29 13.93 3.81
C ASP A 21 16.45 13.76 2.82
N ALA A 22 17.26 12.71 2.99
CA ALA A 22 18.34 12.38 2.07
C ALA A 22 17.83 12.11 0.65
N THR A 23 16.69 11.42 0.52
CA THR A 23 16.04 11.15 -0.76
C THR A 23 15.55 12.43 -1.40
N ALA A 24 14.90 13.32 -0.65
CA ALA A 24 14.43 14.61 -1.15
C ALA A 24 15.57 15.47 -1.70
N ALA A 25 16.73 15.47 -1.03
CA ALA A 25 17.94 16.15 -1.52
C ALA A 25 18.50 15.48 -2.79
N ALA A 26 18.51 14.15 -2.87
CA ALA A 26 19.10 13.40 -3.98
C ALA A 26 18.25 13.43 -5.26
N VAL A 27 16.92 13.40 -5.16
CA VAL A 27 16.02 13.29 -6.33
C VAL A 27 15.52 14.64 -6.82
N GLY A 28 15.63 15.70 -6.02
CA GLY A 28 15.17 17.03 -6.35
C GLY A 28 13.68 17.05 -6.70
N ASP A 29 13.35 17.44 -7.93
CA ASP A 29 11.99 17.50 -8.45
C ASP A 29 11.50 16.17 -9.06
N ARG A 30 12.28 15.10 -9.01
CA ARG A 30 11.87 13.80 -9.55
C ARG A 30 11.21 12.94 -8.47
N PHE A 31 10.49 11.91 -8.90
CA PHE A 31 9.85 10.97 -7.99
C PHE A 31 10.70 9.68 -7.90
N PRO A 32 11.11 9.25 -6.70
CA PRO A 32 11.80 7.98 -6.51
C PRO A 32 10.89 6.78 -6.83
N LEU A 33 11.48 5.73 -7.39
CA LEU A 33 10.79 4.47 -7.69
C LEU A 33 11.42 3.31 -6.90
N HIS A 34 12.68 3.00 -7.21
CA HIS A 34 13.48 2.01 -6.50
C HIS A 34 14.95 2.45 -6.44
N ALA A 35 15.69 2.01 -5.43
CA ALA A 35 17.11 2.34 -5.27
C ALA A 35 17.99 1.09 -5.26
N GLY A 36 19.18 1.21 -5.87
CA GLY A 36 20.15 0.12 -5.93
C GLY A 36 20.63 -0.29 -4.54
N PRO A 37 20.68 -1.59 -4.18
CA PRO A 37 21.04 -2.03 -2.83
C PRO A 37 22.45 -1.57 -2.41
N ALA A 38 23.42 -1.60 -3.34
CA ALA A 38 24.80 -1.26 -3.07
C ALA A 38 25.06 0.24 -2.84
N ASP A 39 24.47 1.12 -3.65
CA ASP A 39 24.79 2.55 -3.67
C ASP A 39 23.65 3.46 -3.15
N GLY A 40 22.44 2.93 -3.01
CA GLY A 40 21.26 3.68 -2.60
C GLY A 40 20.81 4.72 -3.61
N ARG A 41 21.27 4.62 -4.87
CA ARG A 41 20.91 5.56 -5.94
C ARG A 41 19.52 5.26 -6.47
N TRP A 42 18.66 6.27 -6.43
CA TRP A 42 17.29 6.16 -6.93
C TRP A 42 17.23 6.13 -8.46
N THR A 43 16.54 5.11 -8.98
CA THR A 43 15.84 5.22 -10.26
C THR A 43 14.61 6.09 -10.04
N THR A 44 14.43 7.10 -10.90
CA THR A 44 13.41 8.13 -10.70
C THR A 44 12.58 8.39 -11.95
N THR A 45 11.34 8.84 -11.75
CA THR A 45 10.42 9.21 -12.83
C THR A 45 10.07 10.69 -12.78
N ARG A 46 9.69 11.27 -13.92
CA ARG A 46 9.29 12.69 -14.01
C ARG A 46 7.88 12.94 -13.45
N ARG A 47 6.94 12.03 -13.73
CA ARG A 47 5.50 12.14 -13.41
C ARG A 47 5.05 11.17 -12.32
N GLY A 48 5.93 10.72 -11.42
CA GLY A 48 5.56 9.86 -10.30
C GLY A 48 5.47 8.36 -10.59
N SER A 49 5.12 7.94 -11.81
CA SER A 49 4.60 6.59 -12.05
C SER A 49 3.42 6.26 -11.11
N TRP A 50 2.98 5.02 -11.06
CA TRP A 50 1.93 4.56 -10.14
C TRP A 50 2.32 4.75 -8.65
N THR A 51 3.62 4.90 -8.37
CA THR A 51 4.19 5.00 -7.02
C THR A 51 4.31 6.41 -6.47
N GLY A 52 4.04 7.45 -7.28
CA GLY A 52 4.28 8.84 -6.89
C GLY A 52 3.55 9.28 -5.62
N GLY A 53 2.40 8.67 -5.33
CA GLY A 53 1.67 8.90 -4.09
C GLY A 53 2.42 8.45 -2.84
N PHE A 54 3.16 7.34 -2.89
CA PHE A 54 3.91 6.85 -1.74
C PHE A 54 5.01 7.83 -1.33
N TRP A 55 5.69 8.42 -2.32
CA TRP A 55 6.69 9.47 -2.08
C TRP A 55 6.06 10.73 -1.47
N ALA A 56 4.96 11.21 -2.05
CA ALA A 56 4.23 12.34 -1.47
C ALA A 56 3.75 12.05 -0.04
N GLY A 57 3.30 10.81 0.22
CA GLY A 57 2.91 10.36 1.56
C GLY A 57 4.06 10.36 2.55
N LEU A 58 5.24 9.88 2.16
CA LEU A 58 6.46 9.97 2.97
C LEU A 58 6.81 11.42 3.33
N LEU A 59 6.69 12.34 2.36
CA LEU A 59 6.90 13.77 2.60
C LEU A 59 5.87 14.37 3.57
N TRP A 60 4.60 13.96 3.50
CA TRP A 60 3.58 14.39 4.46
C TRP A 60 3.86 13.85 5.86
N ILE A 61 4.29 12.60 5.99
CA ILE A 61 4.71 12.02 7.27
C ILE A 61 5.90 12.81 7.86
N ALA A 62 6.90 13.15 7.04
CA ALA A 62 8.04 13.94 7.48
C ALA A 62 7.65 15.39 7.87
N ALA A 63 6.72 16.00 7.13
CA ALA A 63 6.21 17.34 7.43
C ALA A 63 5.39 17.37 8.74
N GLU A 64 4.57 16.34 9.00
CA GLU A 64 3.86 16.16 10.27
C GLU A 64 4.84 16.02 11.44
N ALA A 65 5.89 15.20 11.27
CA ALA A 65 6.87 14.94 12.33
C ALA A 65 7.74 16.17 12.66
N SER A 66 8.15 16.96 11.65
CA SER A 66 9.00 18.13 11.84
C SER A 66 8.23 19.38 12.26
N GLY A 67 6.97 19.54 11.83
CA GLY A 67 6.21 20.77 12.00
C GLY A 67 6.78 21.98 11.23
N HIS A 68 7.82 21.80 10.42
CA HIS A 68 8.51 22.89 9.75
C HIS A 68 7.76 23.37 8.51
N PRO A 69 7.56 24.70 8.34
CA PRO A 69 6.85 25.24 7.17
C PRO A 69 7.49 24.89 5.82
N ALA A 70 8.80 24.66 5.77
CA ALA A 70 9.50 24.29 4.55
C ALA A 70 9.13 22.88 4.08
N ASP A 71 8.98 21.93 5.00
CA ASP A 71 8.64 20.54 4.69
C ASP A 71 7.16 20.43 4.27
N LEU A 72 6.27 21.19 4.92
CA LEU A 72 4.88 21.35 4.48
C LEU A 72 4.80 21.91 3.04
N ARG A 73 5.57 22.94 2.71
CA ARG A 73 5.61 23.50 1.34
C ARG A 73 6.15 22.49 0.32
N ARG A 74 7.18 21.72 0.68
CA ARG A 74 7.74 20.67 -0.18
C ARG A 74 6.69 19.59 -0.47
N ALA A 75 6.06 19.04 0.58
CA ALA A 75 5.03 18.02 0.45
C ALA A 75 3.84 18.49 -0.39
N ARG A 76 3.39 19.75 -0.18
CA ARG A 76 2.34 20.37 -1.00
C ARG A 76 2.74 20.48 -2.47
N THR A 77 3.96 20.93 -2.75
CA THR A 77 4.47 21.11 -4.12
C THR A 77 4.54 19.79 -4.88
N VAL A 78 5.05 18.73 -4.24
CA VAL A 78 5.08 17.39 -4.85
C VAL A 78 3.67 16.84 -5.05
N THR A 79 2.79 17.07 -4.07
CA THR A 79 1.39 16.62 -4.13
C THR A 79 0.61 17.26 -5.28
N ALA A 80 0.79 18.57 -5.52
CA ALA A 80 0.11 19.27 -6.62
C ALA A 80 0.39 18.63 -7.99
N ARG A 81 1.62 18.15 -8.21
CA ARG A 81 2.03 17.51 -9.47
C ARG A 81 1.40 16.15 -9.70
N LEU A 82 0.84 15.52 -8.66
CA LEU A 82 0.12 14.26 -8.83
C LEU A 82 -1.14 14.41 -9.69
N LEU A 83 -1.70 15.63 -9.79
CA LEU A 83 -2.82 15.92 -10.71
C LEU A 83 -2.51 15.62 -12.16
N GLU A 84 -1.24 15.68 -12.58
CA GLU A 84 -0.85 15.31 -13.94
C GLU A 84 -1.26 13.88 -14.28
N ARG A 85 -1.43 12.99 -13.29
CA ARG A 85 -1.83 11.58 -13.46
C ARG A 85 -3.34 11.35 -13.34
N ALA A 86 -4.14 12.40 -13.11
CA ALA A 86 -5.57 12.24 -12.83
C ALA A 86 -6.31 11.49 -13.95
N HIS A 87 -5.84 11.58 -15.19
CA HIS A 87 -6.44 10.95 -16.37
C HIS A 87 -5.62 9.79 -16.96
N ASP A 88 -4.59 9.30 -16.25
CA ASP A 88 -3.92 8.08 -16.66
C ASP A 88 -4.94 6.91 -16.59
N ASP A 89 -5.03 6.10 -17.65
CA ASP A 89 -5.98 4.99 -17.75
C ASP A 89 -5.54 3.78 -16.91
N THR A 90 -5.60 3.94 -15.58
CA THR A 90 -5.30 2.89 -14.61
C THR A 90 -5.99 3.12 -13.27
N ASP A 91 -6.34 2.04 -12.56
CA ASP A 91 -6.82 2.08 -11.17
C ASP A 91 -5.73 2.51 -10.17
N THR A 92 -4.44 2.30 -10.48
CA THR A 92 -3.33 2.59 -9.56
C THR A 92 -3.19 4.07 -9.24
N ARG A 93 -3.85 4.97 -10.00
CA ARG A 93 -3.97 6.38 -9.61
C ARG A 93 -4.69 6.55 -8.26
N ALA A 94 -5.50 5.58 -7.84
CA ALA A 94 -6.05 5.56 -6.49
C ALA A 94 -4.94 5.55 -5.42
N MET A 95 -3.87 4.78 -5.61
CA MET A 95 -2.70 4.80 -4.71
C MET A 95 -2.04 6.17 -4.69
N THR A 96 -1.95 6.81 -5.87
CA THR A 96 -1.37 8.15 -6.01
C THR A 96 -2.11 9.17 -5.14
N PHE A 97 -3.44 9.17 -5.21
CA PHE A 97 -4.27 10.15 -4.52
C PHE A 97 -4.56 9.79 -3.06
N TRP A 98 -4.69 8.50 -2.70
CA TRP A 98 -4.94 8.08 -1.33
C TRP A 98 -3.70 8.13 -0.44
N TYR A 99 -2.60 7.49 -0.87
CA TYR A 99 -1.37 7.43 -0.09
C TYR A 99 -0.54 8.71 -0.20
N GLY A 100 -0.80 9.54 -1.22
CA GLY A 100 -0.19 10.86 -1.38
C GLY A 100 -1.12 11.99 -0.95
N ALA A 101 -2.00 12.43 -1.84
CA ALA A 101 -2.75 13.68 -1.67
C ALA A 101 -3.70 13.69 -0.47
N ALA A 102 -4.45 12.62 -0.22
CA ALA A 102 -5.38 12.55 0.90
C ALA A 102 -4.65 12.63 2.25
N GLN A 103 -3.41 12.12 2.33
CA GLN A 103 -2.60 12.19 3.55
C GLN A 103 -2.28 13.62 3.98
N GLY A 104 -2.06 14.54 3.03
CA GLY A 104 -1.83 15.95 3.36
C GLY A 104 -3.02 16.58 4.09
N ARG A 105 -4.25 16.21 3.72
CA ARG A 105 -5.45 16.66 4.43
C ARG A 105 -5.63 15.97 5.78
N LEU A 106 -5.42 14.65 5.82
CA LEU A 106 -5.66 13.82 7.00
C LEU A 106 -4.65 14.07 8.13
N ARG A 107 -3.38 14.30 7.78
CA ARG A 107 -2.28 14.49 8.74
C ARG A 107 -2.01 15.96 9.06
N CYS A 108 -1.99 16.80 8.03
CA CYS A 108 -1.55 18.20 8.17
C CYS A 108 -2.67 19.23 7.97
N GLY A 109 -3.91 18.79 7.75
CA GLY A 109 -5.03 19.71 7.51
C GLY A 109 -4.98 20.47 6.18
N ASP A 110 -4.12 20.05 5.24
CA ASP A 110 -3.83 20.81 4.02
C ASP A 110 -5.02 20.78 3.03
N LEU A 111 -5.53 21.97 2.69
CA LEU A 111 -6.71 22.13 1.83
C LEU A 111 -6.37 21.95 0.33
N ASP A 112 -5.16 22.28 -0.10
CA ASP A 112 -4.76 22.08 -1.49
C ASP A 112 -4.54 20.60 -1.79
N ALA A 113 -3.93 19.87 -0.86
CA ALA A 113 -3.83 18.42 -0.91
C ALA A 113 -5.22 17.76 -0.94
N ALA A 114 -6.18 18.28 -0.15
CA ALA A 114 -7.57 17.81 -0.20
C ALA A 114 -8.22 18.01 -1.57
N ARG A 115 -7.97 19.16 -2.24
CA ARG A 115 -8.47 19.43 -3.61
C ARG A 115 -7.88 18.43 -4.60
N VAL A 116 -6.57 18.16 -4.52
CA VAL A 116 -5.90 17.17 -5.38
C VAL A 116 -6.50 15.77 -5.19
N ALA A 117 -6.71 15.35 -3.94
CA ALA A 117 -7.30 14.05 -3.64
C ALA A 117 -8.73 13.91 -4.18
N ARG A 118 -9.56 14.96 -4.02
CA ARG A 118 -10.94 14.99 -4.54
C ARG A 118 -10.98 14.92 -6.06
N ALA A 119 -10.15 15.69 -6.75
CA ALA A 119 -10.04 15.63 -8.21
C ALA A 119 -9.66 14.22 -8.70
N GLY A 120 -8.73 13.56 -7.99
CA GLY A 120 -8.39 12.16 -8.25
C GLY A 120 -9.55 11.20 -8.05
N ALA A 121 -10.31 11.35 -6.96
CA ALA A 121 -11.49 10.55 -6.67
C ALA A 121 -12.60 10.74 -7.72
N GLU A 122 -12.83 11.97 -8.17
CA GLU A 122 -13.78 12.30 -9.24
C GLU A 122 -13.37 11.67 -10.56
N ALA A 123 -12.10 11.78 -10.94
CA ALA A 123 -11.59 11.17 -12.16
C ALA A 123 -11.66 9.63 -12.11
N LEU A 124 -11.46 9.01 -10.94
CA LEU A 124 -11.66 7.58 -10.71
C LEU A 124 -13.12 7.19 -10.86
N ALA A 125 -14.03 7.91 -10.22
CA ALA A 125 -15.46 7.67 -10.32
C ALA A 125 -15.99 7.79 -11.77
N ALA A 126 -15.47 8.77 -12.53
CA ALA A 126 -15.82 8.95 -13.93
C ALA A 126 -15.37 7.79 -14.85
N ALA A 127 -14.38 7.00 -14.43
CA ALA A 127 -13.90 5.84 -15.16
C ALA A 127 -14.53 4.52 -14.69
N ALA A 128 -15.60 4.58 -13.90
CA ALA A 128 -16.31 3.37 -13.49
C ALA A 128 -16.87 2.63 -14.71
N HIS A 129 -16.67 1.31 -14.74
CA HIS A 129 -17.15 0.43 -15.79
C HIS A 129 -18.69 0.49 -15.87
N PRO A 130 -19.27 0.77 -17.05
CA PRO A 130 -20.69 1.12 -17.17
C PRO A 130 -21.64 0.01 -16.73
N ARG A 131 -21.24 -1.26 -16.92
CA ARG A 131 -22.05 -2.43 -16.54
C ARG A 131 -21.91 -2.83 -15.08
N HIS A 132 -20.70 -2.71 -14.54
CA HIS A 132 -20.35 -3.32 -13.24
C HIS A 132 -20.32 -2.29 -12.11
N GLY A 133 -20.26 -1.00 -12.46
CA GLY A 133 -20.19 0.07 -11.46
C GLY A 133 -18.94 -0.04 -10.60
N VAL A 134 -17.81 -0.45 -11.18
CA VAL A 134 -16.48 -0.50 -10.57
C VAL A 134 -15.44 0.09 -11.52
N VAL A 135 -14.48 0.83 -11.00
CA VAL A 135 -13.27 1.26 -11.73
C VAL A 135 -12.42 0.02 -12.08
N PRO A 136 -12.14 -0.22 -13.37
CA PRO A 136 -11.29 -1.33 -13.82
C PRO A 136 -9.80 -0.99 -13.68
N ALA A 137 -8.95 -2.00 -13.89
CA ALA A 137 -7.50 -1.88 -13.85
C ALA A 137 -6.92 -0.84 -14.82
N GLY A 138 -7.63 -0.60 -15.93
CA GLY A 138 -7.24 0.30 -17.02
C GLY A 138 -6.22 -0.33 -17.97
N THR A 139 -6.05 0.25 -19.16
CA THR A 139 -5.24 -0.33 -20.24
C THR A 139 -3.76 0.05 -20.17
N ALA A 140 -3.40 1.04 -19.34
CA ALA A 140 -2.02 1.47 -19.16
C ALA A 140 -1.16 0.42 -18.43
N LEU A 141 0.12 0.74 -18.21
CA LEU A 141 1.07 -0.09 -17.46
C LEU A 141 1.24 -1.52 -18.02
N GLY A 142 1.20 -1.66 -19.34
CA GLY A 142 1.36 -2.95 -20.02
C GLY A 142 0.16 -3.90 -19.85
N ARG A 143 -0.97 -3.43 -19.31
CA ARG A 143 -2.18 -4.26 -19.17
C ARG A 143 -2.89 -4.43 -20.52
N GLY A 144 -2.87 -3.44 -21.41
CA GLY A 144 -3.51 -3.50 -22.72
C GLY A 144 -5.04 -3.64 -22.63
N ALA A 145 -5.70 -4.06 -23.72
CA ALA A 145 -7.16 -4.09 -23.80
C ALA A 145 -7.85 -4.92 -22.69
N ARG A 146 -7.18 -5.96 -22.18
CA ARG A 146 -7.72 -6.77 -21.06
C ARG A 146 -7.97 -5.94 -19.80
N GLY A 147 -7.15 -4.91 -19.54
CA GLY A 147 -7.22 -4.12 -18.32
C GLY A 147 -8.50 -3.30 -18.20
N ALA A 148 -9.17 -3.00 -19.33
CA ALA A 148 -10.47 -2.32 -19.33
C ALA A 148 -11.59 -3.18 -18.71
N ASN A 149 -11.42 -4.51 -18.67
CA ASN A 149 -12.40 -5.48 -18.16
C ASN A 149 -11.83 -6.36 -17.05
N GLU A 150 -10.87 -5.85 -16.29
CA GLU A 150 -10.19 -6.60 -15.22
C GLU A 150 -10.22 -5.78 -13.92
N LEU A 151 -10.44 -6.46 -12.79
CA LEU A 151 -10.27 -5.94 -11.45
C LEU A 151 -8.92 -6.39 -10.91
N THR A 152 -8.20 -5.52 -10.20
CA THR A 152 -6.96 -5.89 -9.52
C THR A 152 -7.02 -5.57 -8.03
N VAL A 153 -6.33 -6.35 -7.21
CA VAL A 153 -6.25 -6.10 -5.76
C VAL A 153 -5.22 -5.03 -5.42
N ASP A 154 -4.27 -4.76 -6.31
CA ASP A 154 -3.17 -3.80 -6.12
C ASP A 154 -3.71 -2.50 -5.53
N ALA A 155 -4.58 -1.81 -6.28
CA ALA A 155 -5.08 -0.48 -5.93
C ALA A 155 -6.34 -0.51 -5.06
N ALA A 156 -6.87 -1.70 -4.74
CA ALA A 156 -8.21 -1.85 -4.17
C ALA A 156 -8.37 -1.14 -2.82
N ALA A 157 -7.38 -1.28 -1.92
CA ALA A 157 -7.40 -0.61 -0.62
C ALA A 157 -7.47 0.92 -0.78
N ALA A 158 -6.56 1.47 -1.60
CA ALA A 158 -6.50 2.90 -1.88
C ALA A 158 -7.79 3.42 -2.53
N LEU A 159 -8.36 2.63 -3.44
CA LEU A 159 -9.56 2.98 -4.18
C LEU A 159 -10.80 3.02 -3.27
N VAL A 160 -11.00 1.98 -2.46
CA VAL A 160 -12.09 1.93 -1.47
C VAL A 160 -12.00 3.12 -0.52
N ALA A 161 -10.82 3.36 0.05
CA ALA A 161 -10.64 4.42 1.03
C ALA A 161 -10.81 5.82 0.44
N LEU A 162 -10.22 6.09 -0.72
CA LEU A 162 -10.33 7.39 -1.39
C LEU A 162 -11.77 7.71 -1.79
N LEU A 163 -12.47 6.73 -2.36
CA LEU A 163 -13.85 6.90 -2.79
C LEU A 163 -14.79 7.10 -1.59
N ALA A 164 -14.63 6.29 -0.53
CA ALA A 164 -15.40 6.48 0.70
C ALA A 164 -15.15 7.87 1.30
N TRP A 165 -13.88 8.28 1.43
CA TRP A 165 -13.49 9.61 1.92
C TRP A 165 -14.06 10.76 1.07
N ALA A 166 -14.15 10.58 -0.25
CA ALA A 166 -14.72 11.55 -1.17
C ALA A 166 -16.26 11.54 -1.24
N GLY A 167 -16.95 10.77 -0.39
CA GLY A 167 -18.41 10.68 -0.38
C GLY A 167 -18.99 9.87 -1.54
N ARG A 168 -18.22 8.92 -2.09
CA ARG A 168 -18.64 7.98 -3.15
C ARG A 168 -18.82 6.56 -2.58
N GLU A 169 -19.45 6.45 -1.42
CA GLU A 169 -19.55 5.20 -0.65
C GLU A 169 -20.13 4.03 -1.46
N GLN A 170 -21.15 4.27 -2.29
CA GLN A 170 -21.77 3.21 -3.11
C GLN A 170 -20.80 2.61 -4.13
N LEU A 171 -19.91 3.42 -4.71
CA LEU A 171 -18.87 2.94 -5.62
C LEU A 171 -17.77 2.21 -4.83
N ALA A 172 -17.37 2.75 -3.67
CA ALA A 172 -16.41 2.09 -2.79
C ALA A 172 -16.90 0.72 -2.32
N ARG A 173 -18.20 0.60 -2.00
CA ARG A 173 -18.85 -0.65 -1.61
C ARG A 173 -18.84 -1.69 -2.73
N ARG A 174 -19.24 -1.30 -3.95
CA ARG A 174 -19.17 -2.18 -5.12
C ARG A 174 -17.75 -2.70 -5.37
N GLN A 175 -16.74 -1.84 -5.18
CA GLN A 175 -15.34 -2.26 -5.28
C GLN A 175 -14.97 -3.30 -4.23
N ALA A 176 -15.31 -3.05 -2.96
CA ALA A 176 -15.03 -3.96 -1.87
C ALA A 176 -15.77 -5.30 -2.03
N ASP A 177 -17.03 -5.27 -2.48
CA ASP A 177 -17.82 -6.47 -2.77
C ASP A 177 -17.18 -7.29 -3.90
N MET A 178 -16.75 -6.66 -4.99
CA MET A 178 -16.07 -7.37 -6.08
C MET A 178 -14.75 -8.01 -5.62
N VAL A 179 -13.96 -7.35 -4.75
CA VAL A 179 -12.75 -7.97 -4.17
C VAL A 179 -13.13 -9.17 -3.30
N ARG A 180 -14.12 -9.05 -2.41
CA ARG A 180 -14.59 -10.14 -1.55
C ARG A 180 -15.09 -11.33 -2.36
N ASP A 181 -15.93 -11.08 -3.35
CA ASP A 181 -16.70 -12.13 -4.02
C ASP A 181 -15.94 -12.79 -5.18
N ARG A 182 -14.97 -12.06 -5.77
CA ARG A 182 -14.26 -12.52 -6.98
C ARG A 182 -12.79 -12.80 -6.73
N CYS A 183 -12.14 -12.05 -5.84
CA CYS A 183 -10.70 -12.21 -5.60
C CYS A 183 -10.39 -13.15 -4.44
N LEU A 184 -11.23 -13.22 -3.42
CA LEU A 184 -11.00 -14.08 -2.25
C LEU A 184 -11.63 -15.47 -2.46
N ASP A 185 -10.86 -16.53 -2.25
CA ASP A 185 -11.39 -17.89 -2.21
C ASP A 185 -11.74 -18.35 -0.78
N PRO A 186 -12.48 -19.47 -0.60
CA PRO A 186 -12.87 -19.97 0.72
C PRO A 186 -11.69 -20.36 1.64
N GLY A 187 -10.48 -20.53 1.10
CA GLY A 187 -9.27 -20.81 1.86
C GLY A 187 -8.45 -19.56 2.21
N GLY A 188 -8.98 -18.36 1.95
CA GLY A 188 -8.30 -17.09 2.22
C GLY A 188 -7.27 -16.68 1.19
N ARG A 189 -7.16 -17.41 0.07
CA ARG A 189 -6.20 -17.08 -1.00
C ARG A 189 -6.77 -15.99 -1.89
N VAL A 190 -5.92 -15.01 -2.22
CA VAL A 190 -6.31 -13.83 -3.01
C VAL A 190 -5.84 -13.96 -4.46
N ARG A 191 -6.75 -13.79 -5.41
CA ARG A 191 -6.44 -13.60 -6.83
C ARG A 191 -5.99 -12.17 -7.06
N ALA A 192 -4.80 -12.00 -7.62
CA ALA A 192 -4.23 -10.68 -7.89
C ALA A 192 -5.07 -9.86 -8.90
N ALA A 193 -5.63 -10.56 -9.89
CA ALA A 193 -6.46 -9.97 -10.91
C ALA A 193 -7.54 -10.96 -11.36
N VAL A 194 -8.74 -10.45 -11.64
CA VAL A 194 -9.87 -11.23 -12.11
C VAL A 194 -10.62 -10.47 -13.20
N PRO A 195 -11.09 -11.14 -14.27
CA PRO A 195 -11.94 -10.47 -15.24
C PRO A 195 -13.28 -10.11 -14.58
N LEU A 196 -13.82 -8.94 -14.96
CA LEU A 196 -15.12 -8.48 -14.50
C LEU A 196 -16.24 -9.39 -15.00
N ASP A 197 -16.09 -9.88 -16.24
CA ASP A 197 -17.00 -10.82 -16.88
C ASP A 197 -16.34 -12.19 -17.09
N GLY A 198 -17.13 -13.25 -16.98
CA GLY A 198 -16.66 -14.62 -17.21
C GLY A 198 -15.89 -15.21 -16.02
N PRO A 199 -15.34 -16.44 -16.20
CA PRO A 199 -14.64 -17.15 -15.14
C PRO A 199 -13.28 -16.50 -14.82
N ALA A 200 -12.81 -16.69 -13.59
CA ALA A 200 -11.44 -16.34 -13.23
C ALA A 200 -10.44 -17.10 -14.13
N ARG A 201 -9.29 -16.47 -14.41
CA ARG A 201 -8.20 -17.11 -15.15
C ARG A 201 -7.64 -18.28 -14.34
N ASP A 202 -7.02 -19.24 -15.04
CA ASP A 202 -6.33 -20.38 -14.44
C ASP A 202 -4.95 -19.99 -13.84
N THR A 203 -4.95 -18.91 -13.06
CA THR A 203 -3.83 -18.51 -12.21
C THR A 203 -4.20 -18.89 -10.78
N PRO A 204 -3.42 -19.75 -10.10
CA PRO A 204 -3.70 -20.11 -8.71
C PRO A 204 -3.73 -18.87 -7.81
N PRO A 205 -4.73 -18.75 -6.91
CA PRO A 205 -4.82 -17.63 -5.97
C PRO A 205 -3.76 -17.76 -4.89
N GLY A 206 -3.37 -16.62 -4.30
CA GLY A 206 -2.52 -16.58 -3.10
C GLY A 206 -1.03 -16.82 -3.36
N GLU A 207 -0.59 -16.98 -4.62
CA GLU A 207 0.80 -17.32 -4.92
C GLU A 207 1.75 -16.12 -4.99
N TRP A 208 1.25 -14.93 -5.31
CA TRP A 208 2.05 -13.70 -5.29
C TRP A 208 1.95 -13.05 -3.92
N ALA A 209 3.05 -13.00 -3.17
CA ALA A 209 3.04 -12.60 -1.77
C ALA A 209 2.48 -11.17 -1.58
N ARG A 210 2.92 -10.23 -2.41
CA ARG A 210 2.40 -8.85 -2.35
C ARG A 210 0.94 -8.75 -2.77
N GLY A 211 0.48 -9.60 -3.69
CA GLY A 211 -0.94 -9.69 -4.05
C GLY A 211 -1.81 -10.17 -2.89
N GLN A 212 -1.33 -11.16 -2.14
CA GLN A 212 -1.99 -11.60 -0.90
C GLN A 212 -2.05 -10.44 0.12
N ALA A 213 -0.92 -9.77 0.36
CA ALA A 213 -0.86 -8.62 1.28
C ALA A 213 -1.81 -7.49 0.88
N TRP A 214 -1.92 -7.17 -0.41
CA TRP A 214 -2.89 -6.20 -0.93
C TRP A 214 -4.33 -6.61 -0.70
N GLY A 215 -4.67 -7.88 -0.87
CA GLY A 215 -6.01 -8.39 -0.59
C GLY A 215 -6.39 -8.26 0.89
N VAL A 216 -5.47 -8.61 1.79
CA VAL A 216 -5.66 -8.41 3.24
C VAL A 216 -5.90 -6.92 3.54
N LEU A 217 -5.05 -6.04 2.99
CA LEU A 217 -5.18 -4.60 3.19
C LEU A 217 -6.50 -4.05 2.63
N ALA A 218 -6.93 -4.50 1.46
CA ALA A 218 -8.16 -4.03 0.82
C ALA A 218 -9.40 -4.39 1.63
N LEU A 219 -9.49 -5.64 2.11
CA LEU A 219 -10.61 -6.10 2.93
C LEU A 219 -10.61 -5.48 4.32
N ALA A 220 -9.44 -5.32 4.96
CA ALA A 220 -9.31 -4.60 6.22
C ALA A 220 -9.70 -3.12 6.08
N THR A 221 -9.30 -2.48 4.98
CA THR A 221 -9.68 -1.10 4.66
C THR A 221 -11.19 -0.98 4.46
N ALA A 222 -11.82 -1.89 3.71
CA ALA A 222 -13.27 -1.92 3.54
C ALA A 222 -14.00 -2.07 4.89
N ALA A 223 -13.55 -3.01 5.73
CA ALA A 223 -14.12 -3.24 7.06
C ALA A 223 -14.00 -2.02 8.01
N ARG A 224 -12.96 -1.20 7.84
CA ARG A 224 -12.76 0.04 8.61
C ARG A 224 -13.58 1.23 8.09
N THR A 225 -13.81 1.29 6.79
CA THR A 225 -14.29 2.51 6.12
C THR A 225 -15.77 2.44 5.73
N LEU A 226 -16.29 1.24 5.48
CA LEU A 226 -17.65 1.03 5.01
C LEU A 226 -18.50 0.42 6.13
N PRO A 227 -19.69 0.97 6.41
CA PRO A 227 -20.61 0.36 7.35
C PRO A 227 -21.19 -0.94 6.76
N GLY A 228 -21.29 -2.01 7.57
CA GLY A 228 -21.84 -3.30 7.14
C GLY A 228 -20.99 -4.04 6.10
N GLY A 229 -21.50 -5.19 5.65
CA GLY A 229 -20.76 -6.13 4.80
C GLY A 229 -19.81 -7.03 5.61
N ASP A 230 -19.63 -8.27 5.16
CA ASP A 230 -18.80 -9.26 5.86
C ASP A 230 -17.29 -9.07 5.59
N TYR A 231 -16.85 -7.82 5.39
CA TYR A 231 -15.47 -7.49 5.04
C TYR A 231 -14.48 -7.84 6.15
N ARG A 232 -14.86 -7.69 7.43
CA ARG A 232 -13.98 -8.07 8.55
C ARG A 232 -13.72 -9.58 8.53
N GLN A 233 -14.76 -10.39 8.28
CA GLN A 233 -14.60 -11.84 8.21
C GLN A 233 -13.73 -12.24 7.01
N ALA A 234 -13.97 -11.61 5.85
CA ALA A 234 -13.15 -11.81 4.66
C ALA A 234 -11.67 -11.41 4.89
N ALA A 235 -11.44 -10.29 5.58
CA ALA A 235 -10.09 -9.82 5.94
C ALA A 235 -9.40 -10.78 6.90
N LEU A 236 -10.11 -11.29 7.91
CA LEU A 236 -9.59 -12.29 8.85
C LEU A 236 -9.19 -13.58 8.11
N LEU A 237 -10.05 -14.07 7.22
CA LEU A 237 -9.77 -15.26 6.42
C LEU A 237 -8.52 -15.08 5.54
N ALA A 238 -8.39 -13.93 4.87
CA ALA A 238 -7.20 -13.62 4.07
C ALA A 238 -5.93 -13.46 4.93
N ALA A 239 -6.06 -12.89 6.13
CA ALA A 239 -4.96 -12.73 7.08
C ALA A 239 -4.52 -14.07 7.67
N ASP A 240 -5.44 -14.99 7.96
CA ASP A 240 -5.11 -16.34 8.41
C ASP A 240 -4.29 -17.08 7.36
N HIS A 241 -4.70 -17.01 6.09
CA HIS A 241 -3.91 -17.60 5.00
C HIS A 241 -2.48 -17.03 4.94
N TRP A 242 -2.33 -15.70 5.08
CA TRP A 242 -1.01 -15.08 5.13
C TRP A 242 -0.18 -15.64 6.30
N LEU A 243 -0.74 -15.62 7.51
CA LEU A 243 -0.06 -16.04 8.74
C LEU A 243 0.31 -17.53 8.70
N ASP A 244 -0.54 -18.38 8.15
CA ASP A 244 -0.26 -19.81 7.97
C ASP A 244 0.92 -20.05 7.01
N ARG A 245 1.09 -19.19 6.00
CA ARG A 245 2.17 -19.31 5.01
C ARG A 245 3.49 -18.70 5.47
N THR A 246 3.46 -17.60 6.23
CA THR A 246 4.68 -16.83 6.55
C THR A 246 5.03 -16.85 8.02
N GLY A 247 4.06 -17.09 8.91
CA GLY A 247 4.14 -16.63 10.29
C GLY A 247 4.54 -15.15 10.32
N GLU A 248 5.65 -14.86 10.99
CA GLU A 248 6.26 -13.52 11.09
C GLU A 248 7.47 -13.33 10.16
N ALA A 249 7.75 -14.26 9.25
CA ALA A 249 8.87 -14.16 8.33
C ALA A 249 8.59 -13.19 7.17
N VAL A 250 9.64 -12.56 6.64
CA VAL A 250 9.55 -11.84 5.36
C VAL A 250 9.35 -12.86 4.24
N PRO A 251 8.27 -12.75 3.44
CA PRO A 251 7.94 -13.76 2.44
C PRO A 251 8.91 -13.73 1.25
N PRO A 252 9.02 -14.83 0.48
CA PRO A 252 9.52 -14.74 -0.90
C PRO A 252 8.58 -13.85 -1.73
N TRP A 253 9.03 -13.38 -2.89
CA TRP A 253 8.18 -12.64 -3.82
C TRP A 253 6.97 -13.46 -4.27
N SER A 254 7.13 -14.79 -4.41
CA SER A 254 6.08 -15.74 -4.72
C SER A 254 6.20 -17.01 -3.87
N PHE A 255 5.07 -17.48 -3.39
CA PHE A 255 4.93 -18.73 -2.64
C PHE A 255 5.13 -20.01 -3.48
N ARG A 256 5.19 -19.88 -4.81
CA ARG A 256 5.63 -20.95 -5.74
C ARG A 256 7.15 -21.05 -5.85
N ASP A 257 7.85 -20.01 -5.42
CA ASP A 257 9.30 -19.89 -5.50
C ASP A 257 9.86 -19.59 -4.09
N PRO A 258 9.79 -20.56 -3.16
CA PRO A 258 10.15 -20.34 -1.76
C PRO A 258 11.62 -19.96 -1.53
N ASP A 259 12.49 -20.37 -2.47
CA ASP A 259 13.93 -20.06 -2.48
C ASP A 259 14.25 -18.78 -3.26
N GLY A 260 13.24 -18.18 -3.90
CA GLY A 260 13.35 -16.91 -4.60
C GLY A 260 13.65 -15.72 -3.69
N PRO A 261 13.91 -14.53 -4.29
CA PRO A 261 14.19 -13.33 -3.52
C PRO A 261 13.02 -12.96 -2.61
N ARG A 262 13.37 -12.34 -1.49
CA ARG A 262 12.38 -11.83 -0.53
C ARG A 262 11.65 -10.62 -1.10
N ASP A 263 10.50 -10.33 -0.51
CA ASP A 263 9.79 -9.07 -0.75
C ASP A 263 9.41 -8.40 0.55
N THR A 264 10.29 -7.52 1.04
CA THR A 264 10.05 -6.70 2.23
C THR A 264 8.86 -5.76 2.09
N SER A 265 8.50 -5.36 0.87
CA SER A 265 7.34 -4.52 0.65
C SER A 265 6.02 -5.26 0.91
N ALA A 266 5.93 -6.55 0.55
CA ALA A 266 4.79 -7.39 0.90
C ALA A 266 4.62 -7.51 2.42
N ALA A 267 5.72 -7.74 3.14
CA ALA A 267 5.69 -7.82 4.61
C ALA A 267 5.28 -6.48 5.26
N ALA A 268 5.76 -5.34 4.74
CA ALA A 268 5.39 -4.02 5.25
C ALA A 268 3.90 -3.72 5.03
N ILE A 269 3.35 -4.05 3.86
CA ILE A 269 1.93 -3.94 3.54
C ILE A 269 1.09 -4.83 4.47
N ALA A 270 1.50 -6.09 4.66
CA ALA A 270 0.82 -7.02 5.55
C ALA A 270 0.85 -6.54 7.01
N ALA A 271 1.98 -6.02 7.49
CA ALA A 271 2.07 -5.45 8.84
C ALA A 271 1.07 -4.30 9.05
N GLN A 272 0.96 -3.37 8.10
CA GLN A 272 -0.06 -2.31 8.17
C GLN A 272 -1.48 -2.90 8.16
N ALA A 273 -1.75 -3.86 7.28
CA ALA A 273 -3.07 -4.48 7.17
C ALA A 273 -3.49 -5.22 8.45
N LEU A 274 -2.55 -5.93 9.08
CA LEU A 274 -2.77 -6.63 10.35
C LEU A 274 -3.02 -5.65 11.50
N LEU A 275 -2.30 -4.51 11.54
CA LEU A 275 -2.56 -3.44 12.53
C LEU A 275 -3.93 -2.80 12.34
N ASP A 276 -4.33 -2.57 11.09
CA ASP A 276 -5.64 -2.04 10.75
C ASP A 276 -6.75 -3.00 11.19
N LEU A 277 -6.60 -4.30 10.88
CA LEU A 277 -7.55 -5.33 11.26
C LEU A 277 -7.60 -5.56 12.77
N ALA A 278 -6.46 -5.49 13.46
CA ALA A 278 -6.37 -5.53 14.91
C ALA A 278 -7.08 -4.34 15.59
N GLY A 279 -7.22 -3.20 14.90
CA GLY A 279 -7.97 -2.03 15.42
C GLY A 279 -9.48 -2.22 15.45
N ILE A 280 -10.00 -3.14 14.62
CA ILE A 280 -11.44 -3.39 14.48
C ILE A 280 -11.86 -4.81 14.89
N THR A 281 -10.93 -5.58 15.46
CA THR A 281 -11.15 -6.95 15.91
C THR A 281 -10.97 -7.00 17.43
N PRO A 282 -12.04 -7.22 18.22
CA PRO A 282 -11.94 -7.19 19.67
C PRO A 282 -11.31 -8.47 20.25
N GLY A 283 -10.82 -8.34 21.48
CA GLY A 283 -10.37 -9.46 22.31
C GLY A 283 -9.07 -10.11 21.83
N PRO A 284 -8.81 -11.37 22.26
CA PRO A 284 -7.54 -12.05 22.03
C PRO A 284 -7.13 -12.15 20.55
N ARG A 285 -8.12 -12.16 19.65
CA ARG A 285 -7.85 -12.20 18.20
C ARG A 285 -7.24 -10.89 17.70
N GLY A 286 -7.70 -9.74 18.18
CA GLY A 286 -7.10 -8.44 17.88
C GLY A 286 -5.65 -8.34 18.39
N ASP A 287 -5.42 -8.81 19.62
CA ASP A 287 -4.09 -8.82 20.23
C ASP A 287 -3.12 -9.74 19.47
N SER A 288 -3.59 -10.90 19.01
CA SER A 288 -2.81 -11.83 18.19
C SER A 288 -2.39 -11.19 16.85
N LEU A 289 -3.31 -10.50 16.17
CA LEU A 289 -3.00 -9.79 14.91
C LEU A 289 -1.98 -8.66 15.13
N ALA A 290 -2.13 -7.89 16.21
CA ALA A 290 -1.17 -6.84 16.57
C ALA A 290 0.21 -7.42 16.93
N GLY A 291 0.24 -8.57 17.61
CA GLY A 291 1.45 -9.33 17.91
C GLY A 291 2.17 -9.77 16.64
N ALA A 292 1.45 -10.40 15.70
CA ALA A 292 2.02 -10.83 14.43
C ALA A 292 2.57 -9.66 13.58
N ALA A 293 1.85 -8.53 13.55
CA ALA A 293 2.33 -7.32 12.90
C ALA A 293 3.60 -6.77 13.56
N THR A 294 3.67 -6.82 14.89
CA THR A 294 4.85 -6.42 15.66
C THR A 294 6.05 -7.31 15.34
N GLY A 295 5.84 -8.62 15.24
CA GLY A 295 6.86 -9.59 14.82
C GLY A 295 7.39 -9.32 13.41
N LEU A 296 6.50 -9.10 12.43
CA LEU A 296 6.87 -8.72 11.06
C LEU A 296 7.72 -7.43 11.04
N LEU A 297 7.29 -6.39 11.75
CA LEU A 297 8.03 -5.14 11.86
C LEU A 297 9.41 -5.34 12.50
N HIS A 298 9.50 -6.19 13.54
CA HIS A 298 10.78 -6.56 14.14
C HIS A 298 11.70 -7.22 13.10
N ARG A 299 11.21 -8.16 12.29
CA ARG A 299 12.01 -8.82 11.24
C ARG A 299 12.45 -7.85 10.14
N LEU A 300 11.59 -6.94 9.71
CA LEU A 300 11.96 -5.89 8.74
C LEU A 300 13.06 -4.98 9.31
N VAL A 301 12.88 -4.49 10.54
CA VAL A 301 13.81 -3.55 11.18
C VAL A 301 15.17 -4.20 11.51
N SER A 302 15.17 -5.43 12.03
CA SER A 302 16.40 -6.11 12.44
C SER A 302 17.16 -6.77 11.29
N GLY A 303 16.46 -7.18 10.22
CA GLY A 303 17.06 -7.96 9.13
C GLY A 303 17.27 -7.19 7.83
N HIS A 304 16.46 -6.17 7.53
CA HIS A 304 16.41 -5.57 6.20
C HIS A 304 16.53 -4.04 6.17
N LEU A 305 16.38 -3.38 7.33
CA LEU A 305 16.53 -1.94 7.44
C LEU A 305 17.98 -1.58 7.73
N THR A 306 18.59 -0.80 6.84
CA THR A 306 19.93 -0.26 7.08
C THR A 306 19.92 0.80 8.19
N THR A 307 21.08 1.06 8.78
CA THR A 307 21.25 2.17 9.75
C THR A 307 20.93 3.55 9.16
N THR A 308 21.00 3.67 7.84
CA THR A 308 20.62 4.88 7.08
C THR A 308 19.14 4.92 6.67
N GLY A 309 18.30 4.00 7.16
CA GLY A 309 16.85 4.03 6.95
C GLY A 309 16.34 3.47 5.62
N ARG A 310 17.20 2.78 4.86
CA ARG A 310 16.83 2.12 3.60
C ARG A 310 16.28 0.73 3.88
N LEU A 311 15.04 0.44 3.48
CA LEU A 311 14.49 -0.91 3.55
C LEU A 311 14.89 -1.70 2.30
N LEU A 312 15.78 -2.68 2.45
CA LEU A 312 16.30 -3.48 1.34
C LEU A 312 15.43 -4.70 1.05
N ASP A 313 15.86 -5.52 0.09
CA ASP A 313 15.26 -6.83 -0.24
C ASP A 313 13.77 -6.77 -0.65
N GLY A 314 13.35 -5.64 -1.19
CA GLY A 314 12.09 -5.53 -1.89
C GLY A 314 12.19 -6.14 -3.29
N CYS A 315 11.11 -6.74 -3.77
CA CYS A 315 11.06 -7.30 -5.12
C CYS A 315 9.99 -6.62 -5.96
N TYR A 316 10.36 -5.76 -6.91
CA TYR A 316 9.38 -5.07 -7.75
C TYR A 316 8.75 -6.01 -8.79
N ASP A 317 9.50 -6.47 -9.78
CA ASP A 317 9.00 -7.34 -10.84
C ASP A 317 10.02 -8.41 -11.22
N MET A 318 9.80 -9.62 -10.69
CA MET A 318 10.62 -10.79 -11.03
C MET A 318 10.57 -11.18 -12.50
N ALA A 319 9.40 -11.05 -13.14
CA ALA A 319 9.21 -11.56 -14.48
C ALA A 319 10.04 -10.78 -15.50
N SER A 320 10.19 -9.46 -15.30
CA SER A 320 11.06 -8.61 -16.12
C SER A 320 12.49 -8.47 -15.57
N GLY A 321 12.76 -8.99 -14.38
CA GLY A 321 14.04 -8.78 -13.68
C GLY A 321 14.23 -7.34 -13.17
N THR A 322 13.17 -6.54 -13.11
CA THR A 322 13.24 -5.14 -12.70
C THR A 322 13.24 -5.02 -11.18
N ALA A 323 14.31 -4.43 -10.64
CA ALA A 323 14.46 -4.11 -9.21
C ALA A 323 14.16 -5.31 -8.28
N VAL A 324 14.91 -6.39 -8.49
CA VAL A 324 14.92 -7.58 -7.65
C VAL A 324 15.93 -7.37 -6.51
N ALA A 325 15.48 -7.44 -5.25
CA ALA A 325 16.26 -7.12 -4.05
C ALA A 325 16.73 -5.66 -3.98
N HIS A 326 15.79 -4.73 -4.08
CA HIS A 326 16.03 -3.28 -4.07
C HIS A 326 15.28 -2.60 -2.93
N GLU A 327 15.66 -1.36 -2.64
CA GLU A 327 14.82 -0.44 -1.86
C GLU A 327 13.66 0.04 -2.74
N LEU A 328 12.44 -0.03 -2.24
CA LEU A 328 11.22 0.32 -2.98
C LEU A 328 10.45 1.40 -2.23
N VAL A 329 10.08 2.50 -2.91
CA VAL A 329 9.44 3.65 -2.25
C VAL A 329 8.12 3.30 -1.54
N TRP A 330 7.38 2.31 -2.04
CA TRP A 330 6.17 1.84 -1.36
C TRP A 330 6.49 0.96 -0.14
N GLY A 331 7.59 0.20 -0.18
CA GLY A 331 8.08 -0.54 0.99
C GLY A 331 8.42 0.41 2.15
N ASP A 332 9.16 1.49 1.85
CA ASP A 332 9.50 2.52 2.84
C ASP A 332 8.24 3.19 3.39
N HIS A 333 7.28 3.52 2.53
CA HIS A 333 6.00 4.12 2.93
C HIS A 333 5.23 3.24 3.91
N PHE A 334 5.03 1.95 3.58
CA PHE A 334 4.27 1.06 4.46
C PHE A 334 5.02 0.70 5.73
N LEU A 335 6.35 0.58 5.70
CA LEU A 335 7.13 0.38 6.91
C LEU A 335 6.95 1.56 7.87
N LEU A 336 7.13 2.78 7.36
CA LEU A 336 6.98 3.98 8.18
C LEU A 336 5.56 4.14 8.72
N SER A 337 4.55 3.92 7.87
CA SER A 337 3.14 3.97 8.26
C SER A 337 2.80 2.94 9.33
N ALA A 338 3.29 1.71 9.21
CA ALA A 338 3.02 0.64 10.16
C ALA A 338 3.72 0.90 11.51
N LEU A 339 4.96 1.39 11.50
CA LEU A 339 5.66 1.81 12.72
C LEU A 339 4.93 2.94 13.45
N GLN A 340 4.36 3.91 12.73
CA GLN A 340 3.53 4.97 13.31
C GLN A 340 2.22 4.42 13.87
N SER A 341 1.54 3.57 13.10
CA SER A 341 0.27 2.94 13.52
C SER A 341 0.45 2.14 14.80
N LEU A 342 1.54 1.35 14.90
CA LEU A 342 1.86 0.59 16.11
C LEU A 342 2.15 1.51 17.31
N ALA A 343 2.87 2.61 17.10
CA ALA A 343 3.18 3.57 18.17
C ALA A 343 1.93 4.27 18.72
N ALA A 344 0.92 4.52 17.87
CA ALA A 344 -0.33 5.19 18.24
C ALA A 344 -1.35 4.27 18.95
N ARG A 345 -1.13 2.94 18.97
CA ARG A 345 -2.00 1.97 19.67
C ARG A 345 -1.76 1.88 21.18
N ARG A 346 -0.82 2.65 21.70
CA ARG A 346 -0.45 2.67 23.11
C ARG A 346 -1.36 3.55 23.94
#